data_AF-A0A964RLB2-F1
#
_entry.id   AF-A0A964RLB2-F1
#
_cell.length_a   1.000
_cell.length_b   1.000
_cell.length_c   1.000
_cell.angle_alpha   90.00
_cell.angle_beta   90.00
_cell.angle_gamma   90.00
#
_symmetry.space_group_name_H-M   'P 1'
#
loop_
_entity.id
_entity.type
_entity.pdbx_description
1 polymer ?
#
loop_
_entity_poly.entity_id
_entity_poly.type
_entity_poly.pdbx_seq_one_letter_code
_entity_poly.pdbx_strand_id
1 'polypeptide(L)'
;MEKVTSLKKEKGTRSFTKLKINANERMDKTIDKIVKFIYKDLTDNEVDLSNFNEYLIFNNFTLSEVEVLPKDESNKIRNTFYKKDTKNFYQAYDLAIEDRELNYLNVFTNTVDISSRAREHIWRMSNINHSRSSQRICDVKYLYGMLKLLDITYEHCMFYKEIYNESFSEFSIYGNNYAKEDVINIVNLEKVIGVSSTFRLTQRMMQLIIDVILIKQSSDYNIELMEQYSRDIHSEVARAFETKKNIPQKIINVMNNNKFLENFSYVELDSDTDLNKFKLVEKEFLRIRKLFDMDKIKKAELRIRKLGKHKALGLYYPTLKCLCVDITSPSSFMHEFGHHLDYTLSDRPLSLQYDFRSILRAYTKRYDSHLECNPYLNRKRNYFLTPTEIFARTFEIYLVNKGLSTSFLKDKDDMDISNGYPGMDEEFISSINSYFDRFNFNFFELNKEEAIKNEIKETMNIIIEEIKYSATKQVSFF
;
A
#
# COMPACT_ATOMS: atom_id res chain seq x y z
N MET A 1 -16.54 5.99 5.02
CA MET A 1 -15.32 5.57 4.30
C MET A 1 -14.18 5.82 5.25
N GLU A 2 -13.54 4.77 5.73
CA GLU A 2 -12.36 4.90 6.55
C GLU A 2 -11.31 5.71 5.76
N LYS A 3 -10.80 6.79 6.36
CA LYS A 3 -9.74 7.59 5.73
C LYS A 3 -8.56 6.65 5.49
N VAL A 4 -7.75 6.85 4.45
CA VAL A 4 -6.46 6.14 4.28
C VAL A 4 -5.61 6.18 5.56
N THR A 5 -5.81 7.20 6.40
CA THR A 5 -5.21 7.33 7.74
C THR A 5 -5.70 6.32 8.79
N SER A 6 -6.80 5.58 8.59
CA SER A 6 -7.21 4.45 9.45
C SER A 6 -6.33 3.22 9.22
N LEU A 7 -5.83 3.01 7.99
CA LEU A 7 -4.97 1.87 7.66
C LEU A 7 -3.66 1.86 8.46
N LYS A 8 -3.14 3.04 8.82
CA LYS A 8 -2.01 3.18 9.76
C LYS A 8 -2.41 3.13 11.22
N LYS A 9 -3.62 3.58 11.57
CA LYS A 9 -4.07 3.71 12.96
C LYS A 9 -4.62 2.41 13.56
N GLU A 10 -5.04 1.45 12.74
CA GLU A 10 -5.63 0.18 13.23
C GLU A 10 -4.63 -0.74 13.96
N LYS A 11 -3.32 -0.49 13.86
CA LYS A 11 -2.31 -1.21 14.65
C LYS A 11 -1.28 -0.20 15.10
N GLY A 12 -1.01 -0.09 16.40
CA GLY A 12 0.06 0.74 16.98
C GLY A 12 1.47 0.29 16.59
N THR A 13 1.68 -0.01 15.31
CA THR A 13 2.91 -0.47 14.68
C THR A 13 3.50 0.67 13.89
N ARG A 14 4.76 0.98 14.18
CA ARG A 14 5.53 1.98 13.46
C ARG A 14 5.64 1.65 11.98
N SER A 15 5.50 2.68 11.12
CA SER A 15 5.79 2.59 9.68
C SER A 15 7.24 2.17 9.43
N PHE A 16 7.45 1.17 8.59
CA PHE A 16 8.78 0.67 8.22
C PHE A 16 9.46 1.53 7.15
N THR A 17 8.83 2.58 6.61
CA THR A 17 9.44 3.44 5.58
C THR A 17 10.76 4.06 6.00
N LYS A 18 10.92 4.38 7.30
CA LYS A 18 12.15 4.96 7.86
C LYS A 18 13.26 3.93 8.13
N LEU A 19 12.98 2.64 8.02
CA LEU A 19 13.96 1.58 8.25
C LEU A 19 14.89 1.43 7.03
N LYS A 20 16.20 1.58 7.22
CA LYS A 20 17.17 1.39 6.13
C LYS A 20 17.71 -0.04 6.15
N ILE A 21 17.35 -0.83 5.15
CA ILE A 21 17.87 -2.18 4.91
C ILE A 21 18.84 -2.14 3.73
N ASN A 22 20.04 -2.70 3.91
CA ASN A 22 21.04 -2.81 2.85
C ASN A 22 21.20 -4.28 2.46
N ALA A 23 21.03 -4.60 1.17
CA ALA A 23 21.15 -5.95 0.63
C ALA A 23 22.54 -6.58 0.88
N ASN A 24 23.59 -5.76 0.94
CA ASN A 24 24.97 -6.20 1.14
C ASN A 24 25.34 -6.35 2.62
N GLU A 25 24.45 -5.98 3.55
CA GLU A 25 24.68 -6.14 4.98
C GLU A 25 24.42 -7.59 5.41
N ARG A 26 25.22 -8.08 6.37
CA ARG A 26 24.99 -9.41 6.93
C ARG A 26 23.59 -9.52 7.55
N MET A 27 22.88 -10.61 7.27
CA MET A 27 21.50 -10.83 7.70
C MET A 27 21.30 -10.66 9.21
N ASP A 28 22.22 -11.16 10.04
CA ASP A 28 22.15 -11.01 11.50
C ASP A 28 22.17 -9.54 11.95
N LYS A 29 22.96 -8.70 11.28
CA LYS A 29 22.96 -7.25 11.54
C LYS A 29 21.68 -6.58 11.06
N THR A 30 21.15 -7.01 9.92
CA THR A 30 19.86 -6.52 9.41
C THR A 30 18.71 -6.87 10.36
N ILE A 31 18.66 -8.09 10.87
CA ILE A 31 17.69 -8.51 11.89
C ILE A 31 17.83 -7.67 13.17
N ASP A 32 19.05 -7.52 13.71
CA ASP A 32 19.29 -6.69 14.89
C ASP A 32 18.83 -5.24 14.68
N LYS A 33 19.01 -4.66 13.48
CA LYS A 33 18.48 -3.34 13.12
C LYS A 33 16.95 -3.30 13.10
N ILE A 34 16.30 -4.30 12.52
CA ILE A 34 14.83 -4.40 12.49
C ILE A 34 14.28 -4.47 13.91
N VAL A 35 14.85 -5.34 14.75
CA VAL A 35 14.45 -5.53 16.16
C VAL A 35 14.59 -4.22 16.93
N LYS A 36 15.72 -3.53 16.78
CA LYS A 36 15.96 -2.21 17.38
C LYS A 36 15.04 -1.13 16.86
N PHE A 37 14.55 -1.27 15.63
CA PHE A 37 13.56 -0.35 15.08
C PHE A 37 12.19 -0.57 15.72
N ILE A 38 11.80 -1.83 15.91
CA ILE A 38 10.52 -2.24 16.51
C ILE A 38 10.49 -1.94 18.01
N TYR A 39 11.56 -2.22 18.76
CA TYR A 39 11.52 -2.02 20.22
C TYR A 39 11.29 -0.56 20.63
N LYS A 40 11.56 0.39 19.72
CA LYS A 40 11.39 1.81 20.01
C LYS A 40 9.91 2.18 20.13
N ASP A 41 9.00 1.28 19.74
CA ASP A 41 7.59 1.38 20.10
C ASP A 41 7.41 1.48 21.63
N LEU A 42 8.27 0.83 22.43
CA LEU A 42 8.20 0.94 23.89
C LEU A 42 8.70 2.30 24.37
N THR A 43 9.76 2.83 23.77
CA THR A 43 10.36 4.10 24.19
C THR A 43 9.54 5.31 23.78
N ASP A 44 8.97 5.28 22.57
CA ASP A 44 8.22 6.40 22.01
C ASP A 44 6.83 6.52 22.65
N ASN A 45 6.28 5.42 23.17
CA ASN A 45 4.99 5.39 23.85
C ASN A 45 5.11 5.46 25.38
N GLU A 46 6.29 5.78 25.93
CA GLU A 46 6.54 5.94 27.37
C GLU A 46 6.06 4.74 28.23
N VAL A 47 6.19 3.53 27.70
CA VAL A 47 5.70 2.31 28.37
C VAL A 47 6.48 2.05 29.66
N ASP A 48 5.77 1.68 30.74
CA ASP A 48 6.41 1.20 31.96
C ASP A 48 7.03 -0.19 31.73
N LEU A 49 8.35 -0.20 31.55
CA LEU A 49 9.10 -1.42 31.28
C LEU A 49 9.09 -2.44 32.42
N SER A 50 8.63 -2.06 33.62
CA SER A 50 8.48 -3.00 34.75
C SER A 50 7.16 -3.78 34.71
N ASN A 51 6.17 -3.32 33.93
CA ASN A 51 4.87 -3.96 33.78
C ASN A 51 4.81 -4.85 32.52
N PHE A 52 5.48 -6.00 32.54
CA PHE A 52 5.61 -6.88 31.37
C PHE A 52 4.29 -7.29 30.71
N ASN A 53 3.24 -7.49 31.52
CA ASN A 53 1.91 -7.89 31.05
C ASN A 53 1.24 -6.84 30.16
N GLU A 54 1.67 -5.57 30.23
CA GLU A 54 1.09 -4.49 29.43
C GLU A 54 1.53 -4.53 27.97
N TYR A 55 2.75 -5.01 27.69
CA TYR A 55 3.36 -4.85 26.37
C TYR A 55 3.94 -6.13 25.77
N LEU A 56 4.18 -7.20 26.55
CA LEU A 56 4.54 -8.51 26.02
C LEU A 56 3.28 -9.30 25.60
N ILE A 57 2.44 -8.67 24.78
CA ILE A 57 1.18 -9.22 24.28
C ILE A 57 1.33 -9.48 22.77
N PHE A 58 1.28 -10.75 22.39
CA PHE A 58 1.45 -11.20 21.01
C PHE A 58 0.41 -12.26 20.65
N ASN A 59 0.19 -12.49 19.36
CA ASN A 59 -0.76 -13.52 18.92
C ASN A 59 -0.20 -14.93 19.05
N ASN A 60 1.12 -15.08 18.93
CA ASN A 60 1.80 -16.38 18.87
C ASN A 60 2.63 -16.69 20.12
N PHE A 61 2.75 -15.75 21.06
CA PHE A 61 3.55 -15.91 22.28
C PHE A 61 2.80 -15.36 23.49
N THR A 62 2.87 -16.08 24.61
CA THR A 62 2.23 -15.71 25.88
C THR A 62 3.28 -15.62 26.99
N LEU A 63 3.21 -14.56 27.80
CA LEU A 63 3.99 -14.47 29.04
C LEU A 63 3.30 -15.31 30.11
N SER A 64 3.92 -16.41 30.54
CA SER A 64 3.33 -17.34 31.49
C SER A 64 3.81 -17.16 32.92
N GLU A 65 5.06 -16.73 33.11
CA GLU A 65 5.64 -16.52 34.44
C GLU A 65 6.52 -15.27 34.48
N VAL A 66 6.46 -14.56 35.61
CA VAL A 66 7.29 -13.40 35.93
C VAL A 66 7.76 -13.54 37.37
N GLU A 67 9.05 -13.84 37.55
CA GLU A 67 9.66 -13.88 38.88
C GLU A 67 10.66 -12.73 39.06
N VAL A 68 10.59 -12.08 40.22
CA VAL A 68 11.54 -11.03 40.61
C VAL A 68 12.79 -11.69 41.16
N LEU A 69 13.94 -11.47 40.52
CA LEU A 69 15.18 -12.07 41.00
C LEU A 69 15.67 -11.38 42.29
N PRO A 70 16.23 -12.14 43.25
CA PRO A 70 16.81 -11.58 44.47
C PRO A 70 17.89 -10.54 44.16
N LYS A 71 18.12 -9.62 45.11
CA LYS A 71 19.07 -8.52 44.95
C LYS A 71 20.48 -8.99 44.58
N ASP A 72 20.94 -10.07 45.18
CA ASP A 72 22.28 -10.60 44.92
C ASP A 72 22.43 -11.15 43.50
N GLU A 73 21.43 -11.87 43.00
CA GLU A 73 21.41 -12.39 41.62
C GLU A 73 21.26 -11.27 40.60
N SER A 74 20.38 -10.30 40.86
CA SER A 74 20.23 -9.13 39.99
C SER A 74 21.53 -8.31 39.92
N ASN A 75 22.24 -8.16 41.05
CA ASN A 75 23.56 -7.50 41.08
C ASN A 75 24.64 -8.31 40.33
N LYS A 76 24.58 -9.65 40.34
CA LYS A 76 25.49 -10.48 39.53
C LYS A 76 25.26 -10.25 38.04
N ILE A 77 24.00 -10.22 37.59
CA ILE A 77 23.66 -9.89 36.20
C ILE A 77 24.20 -8.50 35.85
N ARG A 78 23.89 -7.48 36.68
CA ARG A 78 24.40 -6.11 36.50
C ARG A 78 25.91 -6.05 36.39
N ASN A 79 26.66 -6.58 37.36
CA ASN A 79 28.12 -6.51 37.39
C ASN A 79 28.76 -7.21 36.19
N THR A 80 28.09 -8.21 35.62
CA THR A 80 28.58 -8.98 34.48
C THR A 80 28.32 -8.27 33.15
N PHE A 81 27.15 -7.61 33.00
CA PHE A 81 26.71 -7.06 31.70
C PHE A 81 26.71 -5.53 31.63
N TYR A 82 26.79 -4.85 32.77
CA TYR A 82 26.73 -3.41 32.91
C TYR A 82 27.93 -2.89 33.70
N LYS A 83 29.03 -2.56 33.00
CA LYS A 83 30.28 -2.11 33.63
C LYS A 83 30.24 -0.68 34.20
N LYS A 84 29.22 0.12 33.88
CA LYS A 84 29.25 1.58 34.10
C LYS A 84 28.63 2.07 35.41
N ASP A 85 27.75 1.29 36.03
CA ASP A 85 27.08 1.69 37.27
C ASP A 85 27.01 0.53 38.27
N THR A 86 27.95 0.52 39.21
CA THR A 86 28.00 -0.45 40.30
C THR A 86 27.31 0.04 41.57
N LYS A 87 26.83 1.29 41.59
CA LYS A 87 26.30 1.95 42.80
C LYS A 87 24.79 1.83 42.93
N ASN A 88 24.06 1.79 41.82
CA ASN A 88 22.59 1.70 41.85
C ASN A 88 22.07 0.26 41.85
N PHE A 89 21.05 -0.02 42.67
CA PHE A 89 20.36 -1.30 42.63
C PHE A 89 19.72 -1.50 41.26
N TYR A 90 19.86 -2.71 40.73
CA TYR A 90 19.33 -3.12 39.45
C TYR A 90 18.42 -4.31 39.69
N GLN A 91 17.17 -4.22 39.24
CA GLN A 91 16.20 -5.30 39.33
C GLN A 91 16.22 -6.13 38.05
N ALA A 92 16.48 -7.42 38.17
CA ALA A 92 16.35 -8.39 37.09
C ALA A 92 15.13 -9.30 37.34
N TYR A 93 14.66 -9.94 36.29
CA TYR A 93 13.45 -10.77 36.29
C TYR A 93 13.73 -12.08 35.55
N ASP A 94 13.14 -13.18 36.00
CA ASP A 94 13.02 -14.40 35.22
C ASP A 94 11.65 -14.41 34.53
N LEU A 95 11.66 -14.48 33.20
CA LEU A 95 10.44 -14.55 32.40
C LEU A 95 10.36 -15.92 31.73
N ALA A 96 9.19 -16.55 31.81
CA ALA A 96 8.82 -17.67 30.97
C ALA A 96 7.86 -17.19 29.88
N ILE A 97 8.21 -17.46 28.62
CA ILE A 97 7.38 -17.18 27.46
C ILE A 97 7.05 -18.50 26.78
N GLU A 98 5.78 -18.72 26.48
CA GLU A 98 5.26 -19.90 25.80
C GLU A 98 4.83 -19.56 24.38
N ASP A 99 5.11 -20.47 23.44
CA ASP A 99 4.46 -20.46 22.12
C ASP A 99 3.15 -21.26 22.11
N ARG A 100 2.48 -21.31 20.97
CA ARG A 100 1.21 -22.06 20.78
C ARG A 100 1.34 -23.58 20.92
N GLU A 101 2.55 -24.11 20.86
CA GLU A 101 2.84 -25.55 21.02
C GLU A 101 3.31 -25.88 22.43
N LEU A 102 3.24 -24.92 23.38
CA LEU A 102 3.70 -25.05 24.76
C LEU A 102 5.21 -25.26 24.86
N ASN A 103 5.99 -24.77 23.90
CA ASN A 103 7.43 -24.69 24.03
C ASN A 103 7.80 -23.41 24.79
N TYR A 104 8.86 -23.48 25.61
CA TYR A 104 9.21 -22.41 26.54
C TYR A 104 10.52 -21.70 26.18
N LEU A 105 10.51 -20.38 26.29
CA LEU A 105 11.68 -19.51 26.39
C LEU A 105 11.77 -18.95 27.81
N ASN A 106 12.69 -19.50 28.60
CA ASN A 106 13.07 -18.88 29.87
C ASN A 106 14.23 -17.93 29.64
N VAL A 107 14.08 -16.68 30.09
CA VAL A 107 15.05 -15.62 29.86
C VAL A 107 15.15 -14.70 31.06
N PHE A 108 16.38 -14.46 31.51
CA PHE A 108 16.62 -13.42 32.49
C PHE A 108 16.68 -12.07 31.78
N THR A 109 15.80 -11.18 32.23
CA THR A 109 15.64 -9.86 31.64
C THR A 109 15.71 -8.75 32.67
N ASN A 110 15.66 -7.53 32.17
CA ASN A 110 15.70 -6.29 32.92
C ASN A 110 15.25 -5.13 32.03
N THR A 111 15.06 -3.96 32.67
CA THR A 111 14.55 -2.74 32.03
C THR A 111 15.64 -1.88 31.37
N VAL A 112 16.91 -2.27 31.46
CA VAL A 112 18.07 -1.53 30.95
C VAL A 112 18.69 -2.27 29.76
N ASP A 113 19.28 -1.51 28.83
CA ASP A 113 19.90 -2.09 27.66
C ASP A 113 21.16 -2.90 28.04
N ILE A 114 21.29 -4.11 27.49
CA ILE A 114 22.49 -4.93 27.61
C ILE A 114 23.27 -4.98 26.29
N SER A 115 24.59 -5.23 26.38
CA SER A 115 25.44 -5.30 25.19
C SER A 115 25.09 -6.49 24.29
N SER A 116 25.27 -6.38 22.97
CA SER A 116 25.01 -7.49 22.03
C SER A 116 25.80 -8.75 22.37
N ARG A 117 27.05 -8.60 22.82
CA ARG A 117 27.90 -9.72 23.25
C ARG A 117 27.29 -10.52 24.41
N ALA A 118 26.57 -9.85 25.31
CA ALA A 118 25.89 -10.51 26.42
C ALA A 118 24.74 -11.41 25.95
N ARG A 119 24.02 -11.02 24.88
CA ARG A 119 22.89 -11.78 24.30
C ARG A 119 23.30 -13.04 23.54
N GLU A 120 24.54 -13.08 23.05
CA GLU A 120 25.06 -14.17 22.21
C GLU A 120 25.45 -15.43 23.00
N HIS A 121 25.56 -15.34 24.33
CA HIS A 121 26.10 -16.39 25.17
C HIS A 121 25.11 -16.78 26.27
N ILE A 122 25.11 -18.08 26.60
CA ILE A 122 24.53 -18.57 27.84
C ILE A 122 25.50 -18.32 28.98
N TRP A 123 24.97 -17.87 30.11
CA TRP A 123 25.73 -17.46 31.26
C TRP A 123 25.55 -18.42 32.40
N ARG A 124 26.66 -18.76 33.06
CA ARG A 124 26.58 -19.59 34.24
C ARG A 124 26.24 -18.78 35.47
N MET A 125 25.16 -19.16 36.15
CA MET A 125 24.74 -18.54 37.41
C MET A 125 24.86 -19.57 38.52
N SER A 126 25.58 -19.21 39.58
CA SER A 126 26.11 -20.17 40.55
C SER A 126 25.13 -20.59 41.65
N ASN A 127 23.94 -20.00 41.77
CA ASN A 127 23.13 -20.11 43.00
C ASN A 127 21.61 -20.19 42.82
N ILE A 128 21.08 -20.51 41.65
CA ILE A 128 19.63 -20.72 41.52
C ILE A 128 19.33 -22.16 41.94
N ASN A 129 18.39 -22.35 42.87
CA ASN A 129 17.95 -23.64 43.39
C ASN A 129 17.24 -24.55 42.36
N HIS A 130 17.49 -24.35 41.06
CA HIS A 130 17.05 -25.20 39.99
C HIS A 130 18.26 -25.74 39.23
N SER A 131 18.17 -27.00 38.82
CA SER A 131 19.19 -27.87 38.24
C SER A 131 19.80 -27.43 36.89
N ARG A 132 19.86 -26.13 36.58
CA ARG A 132 20.45 -25.59 35.36
C ARG A 132 21.36 -24.41 35.67
N SER A 133 22.66 -24.70 35.66
CA SER A 133 23.76 -23.76 35.89
C SER A 133 24.02 -22.79 34.74
N SER A 134 23.13 -22.69 33.75
CA SER A 134 23.33 -22.02 32.46
C SER A 134 22.03 -21.35 32.03
N GLN A 135 22.05 -20.01 31.89
CA GLN A 135 20.86 -19.18 31.70
C GLN A 135 21.00 -18.21 30.51
N ARG A 136 19.89 -17.92 29.84
CA ARG A 136 19.80 -16.97 28.71
C ARG A 136 19.53 -15.57 29.24
N ILE A 137 20.13 -14.57 28.62
CA ILE A 137 20.04 -13.18 29.10
C ILE A 137 19.69 -12.26 27.93
N CYS A 138 18.70 -11.40 28.13
CA CYS A 138 18.21 -10.46 27.11
C CYS A 138 17.63 -9.22 27.79
N ASP A 139 17.92 -8.02 27.29
CA ASP A 139 17.18 -6.83 27.74
C ASP A 139 15.74 -6.89 27.22
N VAL A 140 14.80 -6.34 27.99
CA VAL A 140 13.38 -6.55 27.69
C VAL A 140 12.95 -5.87 26.39
N LYS A 141 13.61 -4.77 26.01
CA LYS A 141 13.35 -4.09 24.74
C LYS A 141 13.69 -5.00 23.56
N TYR A 142 14.87 -5.61 23.58
CA TYR A 142 15.27 -6.57 22.54
C TYR A 142 14.38 -7.80 22.52
N LEU A 143 14.02 -8.34 23.70
CA LEU A 143 13.08 -9.46 23.82
C LEU A 143 11.74 -9.14 23.15
N TYR A 144 11.13 -8.01 23.50
CA TYR A 144 9.91 -7.51 22.88
C TYR A 144 10.08 -7.34 21.36
N GLY A 145 11.16 -6.69 20.92
CA GLY A 145 11.40 -6.44 19.50
C GLY A 145 11.56 -7.73 18.68
N MET A 146 12.20 -8.75 19.24
CA MET A 146 12.32 -10.08 18.61
C MET A 146 10.99 -10.80 18.54
N LEU A 147 10.26 -10.93 19.65
CA LEU A 147 8.98 -11.62 19.67
C LEU A 147 7.97 -10.94 18.75
N LYS A 148 7.90 -9.60 18.79
CA LYS A 148 7.04 -8.82 17.90
C LYS A 148 7.44 -8.98 16.43
N LEU A 149 8.73 -9.07 16.12
CA LEU A 149 9.19 -9.33 14.75
C LEU A 149 8.70 -10.69 14.25
N LEU A 150 8.90 -11.75 15.04
CA LEU A 150 8.45 -13.09 14.70
C LEU A 150 6.91 -13.15 14.53
N ASP A 151 6.18 -12.53 15.45
CA ASP A 151 4.72 -12.44 15.42
C ASP A 151 4.23 -11.70 14.16
N ILE A 152 4.79 -10.53 13.86
CA ILE A 152 4.47 -9.76 12.64
C ILE A 152 4.76 -10.57 11.37
N THR A 153 5.90 -11.27 11.33
CA THR A 153 6.26 -12.08 10.16
C THR A 153 5.25 -13.22 9.97
N TYR A 154 4.89 -13.93 11.05
CA TYR A 154 3.93 -15.03 10.99
C TYR A 154 2.54 -14.56 10.53
N GLU A 155 2.01 -13.51 11.17
CA GLU A 155 0.69 -12.98 10.87
C GLU A 155 0.59 -12.48 9.42
N HIS A 156 1.65 -11.84 8.91
CA HIS A 156 1.69 -11.41 7.51
C HIS A 156 1.60 -12.60 6.56
N CYS A 157 2.42 -13.63 6.78
CA CYS A 157 2.47 -14.83 5.96
C CYS A 157 1.14 -15.59 5.95
N MET A 158 0.51 -15.74 7.12
CA MET A 158 -0.76 -16.44 7.26
C MET A 158 -1.93 -15.70 6.60
N PHE A 159 -1.91 -14.37 6.64
CA PHE A 159 -2.99 -13.55 6.07
C PHE A 159 -2.87 -13.37 4.54
N TYR A 160 -1.70 -12.98 4.03
CA TYR A 160 -1.56 -12.59 2.62
C TYR A 160 -1.16 -13.71 1.67
N LYS A 161 -0.59 -14.82 2.19
CA LYS A 161 -0.20 -16.04 1.43
C LYS A 161 0.70 -15.84 0.18
N GLU A 162 1.06 -14.60 -0.16
CA GLU A 162 1.84 -14.24 -1.36
C GLU A 162 3.21 -14.89 -1.38
N ILE A 163 3.80 -15.11 -0.21
CA ILE A 163 5.11 -15.74 -0.03
C ILE A 163 5.14 -17.23 -0.41
N TYR A 164 3.95 -17.85 -0.56
CA TYR A 164 3.80 -19.25 -0.97
C TYR A 164 3.60 -19.39 -2.49
N ASN A 165 3.48 -18.28 -3.23
CA ASN A 165 3.35 -18.32 -4.68
C ASN A 165 4.69 -18.74 -5.30
N GLU A 166 4.66 -19.60 -6.33
CA GLU A 166 5.85 -20.03 -7.07
C GLU A 166 6.60 -18.86 -7.71
N SER A 167 5.88 -17.81 -8.13
CA SER A 167 6.46 -16.59 -8.68
C SER A 167 7.03 -15.65 -7.62
N PHE A 168 6.96 -16.00 -6.33
CA PHE A 168 7.46 -15.13 -5.26
C PHE A 168 8.99 -14.96 -5.33
N SER A 169 9.71 -15.98 -5.81
CA SER A 169 11.17 -15.95 -5.97
C SER A 169 11.66 -14.78 -6.82
N GLU A 170 10.89 -14.31 -7.81
CA GLU A 170 11.21 -13.15 -8.63
C GLU A 170 11.20 -11.83 -7.84
N PHE A 171 10.48 -11.81 -6.72
CA PHE A 171 10.31 -10.64 -5.87
C PHE A 171 11.10 -10.72 -4.57
N SER A 172 11.46 -11.94 -4.14
CA SER A 172 12.32 -12.18 -3.00
C SER A 172 13.70 -11.56 -3.25
N ILE A 173 14.23 -10.82 -2.28
CA ILE A 173 15.59 -10.27 -2.39
C ILE A 173 16.65 -11.38 -2.51
N TYR A 174 16.32 -12.57 -2.02
CA TYR A 174 17.19 -13.75 -2.05
C TYR A 174 16.81 -14.80 -3.10
N GLY A 175 15.85 -14.54 -4.00
CA GLY A 175 15.40 -15.54 -4.97
C GLY A 175 14.69 -16.76 -4.36
N ASN A 176 14.13 -16.65 -3.16
CA ASN A 176 13.55 -17.75 -2.41
C ASN A 176 12.05 -17.92 -2.68
N ASN A 177 11.60 -19.17 -2.60
CA ASN A 177 10.21 -19.53 -2.32
C ASN A 177 10.11 -20.10 -0.91
N TYR A 178 8.99 -19.85 -0.23
CA TYR A 178 8.76 -20.30 1.14
C TYR A 178 7.60 -21.30 1.20
N ALA A 179 7.72 -22.28 2.09
CA ALA A 179 6.68 -23.24 2.40
C ALA A 179 5.96 -22.86 3.69
N LYS A 180 4.79 -23.44 3.93
CA LYS A 180 4.05 -23.27 5.18
C LYS A 180 4.90 -23.62 6.41
N GLU A 181 5.73 -24.65 6.29
CA GLU A 181 6.65 -25.10 7.32
C GLU A 181 7.70 -24.03 7.68
N ASP A 182 8.21 -23.26 6.72
CA ASP A 182 9.14 -22.16 6.99
C ASP A 182 8.52 -21.10 7.91
N VAL A 183 7.21 -20.87 7.73
CA VAL A 183 6.44 -19.89 8.50
C VAL A 183 6.04 -20.44 9.86
N ILE A 184 5.71 -21.73 9.98
CA ILE A 184 5.42 -22.32 11.30
C ILE A 184 6.69 -22.27 12.15
N ASN A 185 7.84 -22.59 11.57
CA ASN A 185 9.11 -22.62 12.28
C ASN A 185 9.55 -21.27 12.86
N ILE A 186 9.08 -20.11 12.34
CA ILE A 186 9.48 -18.80 12.92
C ILE A 186 8.80 -18.49 14.25
N VAL A 187 7.68 -19.16 14.58
CA VAL A 187 6.98 -18.99 15.86
C VAL A 187 7.13 -20.20 16.79
N ASN A 188 7.75 -21.29 16.33
CA ASN A 188 8.12 -22.40 17.20
C ASN A 188 9.41 -22.05 17.97
N LEU A 189 9.29 -21.89 19.29
CA LEU A 189 10.39 -21.51 20.18
C LEU A 189 11.51 -22.55 20.23
N GLU A 190 11.24 -23.85 20.09
CA GLU A 190 12.32 -24.86 20.00
C GLU A 190 13.24 -24.65 18.79
N LYS A 191 12.71 -24.06 17.72
CA LYS A 191 13.44 -23.84 16.46
C LYS A 191 14.19 -22.52 16.44
N VAL A 192 13.64 -21.48 17.08
CA VAL A 192 14.25 -20.14 17.10
C VAL A 192 15.14 -19.90 18.30
N ILE A 193 15.17 -20.79 19.29
CA ILE A 193 16.07 -20.70 20.44
C ILE A 193 17.37 -21.48 20.17
N GLY A 194 18.50 -20.84 20.47
CA GLY A 194 19.81 -21.49 20.36
C GLY A 194 20.14 -22.35 21.58
N VAL A 195 20.97 -23.38 21.37
CA VAL A 195 21.60 -24.14 22.46
C VAL A 195 22.39 -23.23 23.40
N SER A 196 22.99 -22.15 22.87
CA SER A 196 23.88 -21.22 23.60
C SER A 196 23.51 -19.75 23.47
N SER A 197 22.37 -19.40 22.84
CA SER A 197 21.92 -18.02 22.63
C SER A 197 20.43 -17.87 22.92
N THR A 198 19.98 -16.64 23.20
CA THR A 198 18.55 -16.37 23.45
C THR A 198 17.71 -16.66 22.21
N PHE A 199 18.15 -16.10 21.07
CA PHE A 199 17.57 -16.37 19.76
C PHE A 199 18.67 -16.88 18.81
N ARG A 200 18.33 -17.84 17.96
CA ARG A 200 19.14 -18.38 16.88
C ARG A 200 18.25 -18.65 15.68
N LEU A 201 18.25 -17.71 14.74
CA LEU A 201 17.52 -17.86 13.49
C LEU A 201 18.39 -18.59 12.46
N THR A 202 17.80 -19.55 11.76
CA THR A 202 18.45 -20.15 10.59
C THR A 202 18.56 -19.12 9.46
N GLN A 203 19.43 -19.37 8.48
CA GLN A 203 19.53 -18.52 7.30
C GLN A 203 18.18 -18.35 6.60
N ARG A 204 17.44 -19.44 6.43
CA ARG A 204 16.13 -19.43 5.77
C ARG A 204 15.09 -18.60 6.51
N MET A 205 15.08 -18.66 7.85
CA MET A 205 14.22 -17.81 8.69
C MET A 205 14.57 -16.32 8.55
N MET A 206 15.87 -15.99 8.57
CA MET A 206 16.31 -14.59 8.41
C MET A 206 15.91 -14.04 7.05
N GLN A 207 16.05 -14.84 5.98
CA GLN A 207 15.64 -14.45 4.63
C GLN A 207 14.12 -14.19 4.57
N LEU A 208 13.31 -15.10 5.10
CA LEU A 208 11.85 -14.94 5.18
C LEU A 208 11.46 -13.66 5.92
N ILE A 209 12.05 -13.42 7.09
CA ILE A 209 11.77 -12.23 7.90
C ILE A 209 12.11 -10.96 7.11
N ILE A 210 13.29 -10.92 6.46
CA ILE A 210 13.72 -9.75 5.69
C ILE A 210 12.78 -9.51 4.50
N ASP A 211 12.40 -10.54 3.75
CA ASP A 211 11.45 -10.42 2.63
C ASP A 211 10.10 -9.86 3.10
N VAL A 212 9.57 -10.37 4.22
CA VAL A 212 8.31 -9.87 4.78
C VAL A 212 8.42 -8.41 5.22
N ILE A 213 9.52 -8.02 5.87
CA ILE A 213 9.72 -6.63 6.27
C ILE A 213 9.84 -5.70 5.06
N LEU A 214 10.50 -6.13 3.98
CA LEU A 214 10.57 -5.36 2.74
C LEU A 214 9.18 -5.21 2.07
N ILE A 215 8.33 -6.25 2.12
CA ILE A 215 6.94 -6.16 1.67
C ILE A 215 6.16 -5.14 2.50
N LYS A 216 6.28 -5.19 3.83
CA LYS A 216 5.60 -4.24 4.72
C LYS A 216 6.10 -2.82 4.48
N GLN A 217 7.41 -2.63 4.35
CA GLN A 217 8.01 -1.34 4.03
C GLN A 217 7.48 -0.77 2.70
N SER A 218 7.40 -1.59 1.66
CA SER A 218 6.82 -1.19 0.37
C SER A 218 5.34 -0.82 0.52
N SER A 219 4.58 -1.57 1.33
CA SER A 219 3.16 -1.27 1.58
C SER A 219 2.98 0.04 2.34
N ASP A 220 3.79 0.29 3.36
CA ASP A 220 3.76 1.55 4.13
C ASP A 220 4.13 2.75 3.25
N TYR A 221 5.12 2.57 2.35
CA TYR A 221 5.50 3.60 1.37
C TYR A 221 4.34 3.92 0.41
N ASN A 222 3.66 2.90 -0.09
CA ASN A 222 2.49 3.07 -0.96
C ASN A 222 1.35 3.82 -0.26
N ILE A 223 1.11 3.52 1.03
CA ILE A 223 0.13 4.25 1.85
C ILE A 223 0.57 5.71 2.03
N GLU A 224 1.83 5.96 2.37
CA GLU A 224 2.37 7.33 2.49
C GLU A 224 2.23 8.14 1.19
N LEU A 225 2.46 7.49 0.05
CA LEU A 225 2.32 8.11 -1.27
C LEU A 225 0.85 8.46 -1.58
N MET A 226 -0.08 7.56 -1.26
CA MET A 226 -1.53 7.82 -1.36
C MET A 226 -1.98 8.97 -0.45
N GLU A 227 -1.47 9.03 0.79
CA GLU A 227 -1.75 10.12 1.73
C GLU A 227 -1.19 11.46 1.26
N GLN A 228 0.00 11.46 0.65
CA GLN A 228 0.57 12.65 0.03
C GLN A 228 -0.28 13.11 -1.16
N TYR A 229 -0.57 12.21 -2.10
CA TYR A 229 -1.41 12.48 -3.27
C TYR A 229 -2.78 13.07 -2.89
N SER A 230 -3.45 12.50 -1.89
CA SER A 230 -4.72 13.02 -1.39
C SER A 230 -4.60 14.43 -0.82
N ARG A 231 -3.53 14.73 -0.07
CA ARG A 231 -3.27 16.09 0.46
C ARG A 231 -3.00 17.08 -0.68
N ASP A 232 -2.24 16.67 -1.69
CA ASP A 232 -1.88 17.51 -2.82
C ASP A 232 -3.15 17.89 -3.61
N ILE A 233 -4.03 16.93 -3.92
CA ILE A 233 -5.36 17.21 -4.54
C ILE A 233 -6.17 18.21 -3.73
N HIS A 234 -6.26 18.01 -2.41
CA HIS A 234 -7.05 18.88 -1.54
C HIS A 234 -6.47 20.29 -1.44
N SER A 235 -5.15 20.45 -1.55
CA SER A 235 -4.48 21.75 -1.45
C SER A 235 -4.44 22.53 -2.77
N GLU A 236 -4.19 21.87 -3.90
CA GLU A 236 -4.07 22.52 -5.21
C GLU A 236 -5.44 22.82 -5.85
N VAL A 237 -6.48 22.04 -5.50
CA VAL A 237 -7.73 22.00 -6.28
C VAL A 237 -9.01 22.20 -5.46
N ALA A 238 -8.92 22.85 -4.30
CA ALA A 238 -9.97 23.02 -3.30
C ALA A 238 -11.36 23.56 -3.77
N ARG A 239 -11.57 23.86 -5.06
CA ARG A 239 -12.83 24.41 -5.61
C ARG A 239 -13.44 23.62 -6.78
N ALA A 240 -12.76 22.61 -7.33
CA ALA A 240 -13.32 21.91 -8.50
C ALA A 240 -14.49 20.98 -8.14
N PHE A 241 -14.65 20.59 -6.87
CA PHE A 241 -15.81 19.87 -6.38
C PHE A 241 -16.92 20.79 -5.83
N GLU A 242 -16.70 22.10 -5.76
CA GLU A 242 -17.74 23.02 -5.28
C GLU A 242 -18.76 23.28 -6.39
N THR A 243 -20.04 23.32 -6.02
CA THR A 243 -21.12 23.67 -6.93
C THR A 243 -21.05 25.16 -7.27
N LYS A 244 -21.06 25.47 -8.57
CA LYS A 244 -21.01 26.87 -9.02
C LYS A 244 -22.27 27.61 -8.56
N LYS A 245 -22.07 28.87 -8.14
CA LYS A 245 -23.18 29.79 -7.84
C LYS A 245 -23.74 30.34 -9.15
N ASN A 246 -25.06 30.57 -9.21
CA ASN A 246 -25.77 31.20 -10.32
C ASN A 246 -25.69 30.44 -11.67
N ILE A 247 -25.98 29.14 -11.67
CA ILE A 247 -26.05 28.34 -12.90
C ILE A 247 -27.32 28.72 -13.71
N PRO A 248 -27.23 28.93 -15.04
CA PRO A 248 -28.40 29.25 -15.86
C PRO A 248 -29.49 28.17 -15.78
N GLN A 249 -30.77 28.57 -15.74
CA GLN A 249 -31.91 27.63 -15.62
C GLN A 249 -31.93 26.54 -16.70
N LYS A 250 -31.52 26.89 -17.94
CA LYS A 250 -31.41 25.94 -19.05
C LYS A 250 -30.44 24.79 -18.72
N ILE A 251 -29.32 25.09 -18.05
CA ILE A 251 -28.30 24.12 -17.64
C ILE A 251 -28.81 23.31 -16.44
N ILE A 252 -29.44 23.96 -15.45
CA ILE A 252 -30.07 23.29 -14.31
C ILE A 252 -31.09 22.25 -14.75
N ASN A 253 -31.93 22.58 -15.74
CA ASN A 253 -32.92 21.65 -16.28
C ASN A 253 -32.28 20.37 -16.85
N VAL A 254 -31.12 20.48 -17.51
CA VAL A 254 -30.37 19.33 -18.03
C VAL A 254 -29.65 18.59 -16.90
N MET A 255 -29.04 19.29 -15.95
CA MET A 255 -28.40 18.69 -14.78
C MET A 255 -29.36 17.82 -13.96
N ASN A 256 -30.64 18.22 -13.88
CA ASN A 256 -31.68 17.48 -13.17
C ASN A 256 -32.36 16.39 -14.02
N ASN A 257 -32.13 16.36 -15.33
CA ASN A 257 -32.77 15.43 -16.25
C ASN A 257 -31.83 15.03 -17.40
N ASN A 258 -30.88 14.15 -17.07
CA ASN A 258 -29.93 13.58 -18.02
C ASN A 258 -29.71 12.10 -17.73
N LYS A 259 -29.06 11.41 -18.67
CA LYS A 259 -28.85 9.96 -18.65
C LYS A 259 -27.79 9.50 -17.66
N PHE A 260 -26.89 10.39 -17.23
CA PHE A 260 -25.89 10.05 -16.21
C PHE A 260 -26.51 9.84 -14.82
N LEU A 261 -27.64 10.48 -14.49
CA LEU A 261 -28.31 10.34 -13.20
C LEU A 261 -28.81 8.92 -12.89
N GLU A 262 -28.92 8.05 -13.91
CA GLU A 262 -29.20 6.62 -13.71
C GLU A 262 -28.11 5.97 -12.85
N ASN A 263 -26.86 6.45 -12.97
CA ASN A 263 -25.67 5.84 -12.38
C ASN A 263 -24.84 6.75 -11.47
N PHE A 264 -25.02 8.07 -11.58
CA PHE A 264 -24.39 9.07 -10.73
C PHE A 264 -25.43 9.68 -9.79
N SER A 265 -25.02 10.04 -8.58
CA SER A 265 -25.90 10.66 -7.58
C SER A 265 -26.19 12.12 -7.90
N TYR A 266 -25.32 12.78 -8.66
CA TYR A 266 -25.43 14.17 -9.06
C TYR A 266 -24.60 14.42 -10.32
N VAL A 267 -25.06 15.33 -11.18
CA VAL A 267 -24.37 15.74 -12.41
C VAL A 267 -24.33 17.26 -12.48
N GLU A 268 -23.14 17.84 -12.54
CA GLU A 268 -22.93 19.27 -12.76
C GLU A 268 -22.29 19.55 -14.11
N LEU A 269 -22.86 20.52 -14.82
CA LEU A 269 -22.33 21.03 -16.08
C LEU A 269 -21.86 22.47 -15.88
N ASP A 270 -20.81 22.86 -16.61
CA ASP A 270 -20.41 24.26 -16.66
C ASP A 270 -21.51 25.13 -17.30
N SER A 271 -21.60 26.40 -16.91
CA SER A 271 -22.61 27.34 -17.38
C SER A 271 -22.56 27.57 -18.90
N ASP A 272 -21.40 27.37 -19.52
CA ASP A 272 -21.14 27.53 -20.95
C ASP A 272 -21.07 26.20 -21.70
N THR A 273 -21.55 25.10 -21.09
CA THR A 273 -21.58 23.78 -21.71
C THR A 273 -22.45 23.77 -22.96
N ASP A 274 -21.90 23.28 -24.07
CA ASP A 274 -22.66 23.00 -25.28
C ASP A 274 -23.55 21.77 -25.07
N LEU A 275 -24.86 22.03 -24.91
CA LEU A 275 -25.85 21.00 -24.64
C LEU A 275 -26.05 20.02 -25.80
N ASN A 276 -25.74 20.40 -27.03
CA ASN A 276 -25.83 19.48 -28.17
C ASN A 276 -24.68 18.47 -28.13
N LYS A 277 -23.47 18.93 -27.81
CA LYS A 277 -22.31 18.07 -27.60
C LYS A 277 -22.51 17.18 -26.37
N PHE A 278 -23.07 17.73 -25.28
CA PHE A 278 -23.38 16.94 -24.09
C PHE A 278 -24.33 15.76 -24.39
N LYS A 279 -25.35 15.95 -25.23
CA LYS A 279 -26.23 14.84 -25.65
C LYS A 279 -25.50 13.71 -26.38
N LEU A 280 -24.42 14.01 -27.12
CA LEU A 280 -23.59 12.97 -27.75
C LEU A 280 -22.82 12.19 -26.68
N VAL A 281 -22.24 12.90 -25.71
CA VAL A 281 -21.56 12.32 -24.55
C VAL A 281 -22.51 11.43 -23.73
N GLU A 282 -23.78 11.83 -23.54
CA GLU A 282 -24.80 11.00 -22.90
C GLU A 282 -25.08 9.69 -23.66
N LYS A 283 -25.22 9.77 -24.99
CA LYS A 283 -25.44 8.57 -25.82
C LYS A 283 -24.26 7.61 -25.73
N GLU A 284 -23.04 8.14 -25.75
CA GLU A 284 -21.85 7.31 -25.59
C GLU A 284 -21.79 6.69 -24.20
N PHE A 285 -22.14 7.43 -23.15
CA PHE A 285 -22.18 6.89 -21.79
C PHE A 285 -23.18 5.74 -21.66
N LEU A 286 -24.37 5.85 -22.24
CA LEU A 286 -25.35 4.77 -22.25
C LEU A 286 -24.84 3.49 -22.91
N ARG A 287 -23.98 3.61 -23.93
CA ARG A 287 -23.29 2.47 -24.54
C ARG A 287 -22.27 1.89 -23.57
N ILE A 288 -21.41 2.74 -23.03
CA ILE A 288 -20.25 2.31 -22.25
C ILE A 288 -20.63 1.79 -20.87
N ARG A 289 -21.69 2.30 -20.24
CA ARG A 289 -22.15 1.81 -18.93
C ARG A 289 -22.51 0.33 -18.93
N LYS A 290 -22.87 -0.25 -20.08
CA LYS A 290 -23.18 -1.68 -20.23
C LYS A 290 -21.98 -2.58 -19.93
N LEU A 291 -20.76 -2.06 -20.03
CA LEU A 291 -19.54 -2.76 -19.64
C LEU A 291 -19.52 -3.12 -18.15
N PHE A 292 -20.21 -2.33 -17.33
CA PHE A 292 -20.13 -2.37 -15.89
C PHE A 292 -21.45 -2.85 -15.27
N ASP A 293 -21.34 -3.65 -14.22
CA ASP A 293 -22.45 -3.93 -13.32
C ASP A 293 -22.64 -2.73 -12.37
N MET A 294 -23.39 -1.74 -12.84
CA MET A 294 -23.55 -0.45 -12.15
C MET A 294 -24.27 -0.57 -10.80
N ASP A 295 -24.96 -1.67 -10.53
CA ASP A 295 -25.63 -1.91 -9.24
C ASP A 295 -24.62 -2.26 -8.13
N LYS A 296 -23.46 -2.80 -8.50
CA LYS A 296 -22.35 -3.07 -7.56
C LYS A 296 -21.46 -1.86 -7.30
N ILE A 297 -21.58 -0.81 -8.11
CA ILE A 297 -20.71 0.37 -8.03
C ILE A 297 -21.43 1.47 -7.26
N LYS A 298 -20.80 1.99 -6.20
CA LYS A 298 -21.39 3.04 -5.37
C LYS A 298 -21.48 4.33 -6.17
N LYS A 299 -22.68 4.89 -6.36
CA LYS A 299 -22.88 6.14 -7.11
C LYS A 299 -21.94 7.26 -6.67
N ALA A 300 -21.33 7.91 -7.65
CA ALA A 300 -20.50 9.10 -7.51
C ALA A 300 -21.24 10.37 -7.96
N GLU A 301 -20.71 11.54 -7.61
CA GLU A 301 -21.02 12.79 -8.30
C GLU A 301 -20.16 12.91 -9.57
N LEU A 302 -20.75 13.38 -10.67
CA LEU A 302 -20.03 13.70 -11.90
C LEU A 302 -20.10 15.20 -12.16
N ARG A 303 -18.96 15.81 -12.45
CA ARG A 303 -18.84 17.25 -12.70
C ARG A 303 -18.07 17.48 -14.00
N ILE A 304 -18.78 17.85 -15.05
CA ILE A 304 -18.19 18.14 -16.37
C ILE A 304 -17.95 19.65 -16.46
N ARG A 305 -16.69 20.08 -16.42
CA ARG A 305 -16.33 21.50 -16.34
C ARG A 305 -14.98 21.78 -17.00
N LYS A 306 -14.75 23.01 -17.46
CA LYS A 306 -13.40 23.41 -17.92
C LYS A 306 -12.46 23.48 -16.73
N LEU A 307 -11.41 22.66 -16.74
CA LEU A 307 -10.43 22.56 -15.66
C LEU A 307 -9.23 23.49 -15.87
N GLY A 308 -9.28 24.43 -16.83
CA GLY A 308 -8.16 25.26 -17.30
C GLY A 308 -7.30 26.01 -16.26
N LYS A 309 -7.69 26.08 -14.97
CA LYS A 309 -6.83 26.57 -13.87
C LYS A 309 -6.05 25.46 -13.13
N HIS A 310 -6.43 24.21 -13.31
CA HIS A 310 -5.97 23.04 -12.54
C HIS A 310 -4.91 22.19 -13.25
N LYS A 311 -4.47 22.56 -14.47
CA LYS A 311 -3.46 21.83 -15.27
C LYS A 311 -3.71 20.30 -15.38
N ALA A 312 -4.96 19.88 -15.20
CA ALA A 312 -5.38 18.47 -15.17
C ALA A 312 -6.56 18.29 -16.12
N LEU A 313 -6.60 17.15 -16.80
CA LEU A 313 -7.66 16.80 -17.75
C LEU A 313 -8.86 16.13 -17.05
N GLY A 314 -8.62 15.55 -15.88
CA GLY A 314 -9.63 14.99 -14.97
C GLY A 314 -9.11 15.04 -13.52
N LEU A 315 -10.02 14.90 -12.56
CA LEU A 315 -9.71 14.81 -11.13
C LEU A 315 -10.75 13.95 -10.39
N TYR A 316 -10.29 13.07 -9.50
CA TYR A 316 -11.16 12.31 -8.62
C TYR A 316 -10.97 12.71 -7.16
N TYR A 317 -12.08 12.91 -6.46
CA TYR A 317 -12.12 13.18 -5.02
C TYR A 317 -12.67 11.97 -4.26
N PRO A 318 -11.82 11.09 -3.68
CA PRO A 318 -12.28 9.88 -3.04
C PRO A 318 -13.30 10.10 -1.92
N THR A 319 -13.04 11.08 -1.04
CA THR A 319 -13.90 11.38 0.12
C THR A 319 -15.31 11.81 -0.28
N LEU A 320 -15.43 12.56 -1.39
CA LEU A 320 -16.69 13.06 -1.92
C LEU A 320 -17.30 12.12 -2.98
N LYS A 321 -16.53 11.11 -3.41
CA LYS A 321 -16.81 10.30 -4.61
C LYS A 321 -17.21 11.20 -5.78
N CYS A 322 -16.38 12.19 -6.07
CA CYS A 322 -16.68 13.16 -7.11
C CYS A 322 -15.66 13.03 -8.24
N LEU A 323 -16.15 12.76 -9.45
CA LEU A 323 -15.38 12.76 -10.67
C LEU A 323 -15.54 14.12 -11.33
N CYS A 324 -14.43 14.80 -11.59
CA CYS A 324 -14.40 16.02 -12.37
C CYS A 324 -13.70 15.72 -13.70
N VAL A 325 -14.39 15.95 -14.82
CA VAL A 325 -13.87 15.65 -16.16
C VAL A 325 -13.87 16.94 -16.98
N ASP A 326 -12.76 17.24 -17.65
CA ASP A 326 -12.72 18.34 -18.59
C ASP A 326 -13.53 17.99 -19.84
N ILE A 327 -14.52 18.82 -20.17
CA ILE A 327 -15.37 18.61 -21.34
C ILE A 327 -14.58 18.63 -22.66
N THR A 328 -13.42 19.29 -22.69
CA THR A 328 -12.52 19.34 -23.84
C THR A 328 -11.60 18.12 -23.94
N SER A 329 -11.56 17.28 -22.91
CA SER A 329 -10.81 16.02 -22.90
C SER A 329 -11.63 14.89 -22.26
N PRO A 330 -12.72 14.42 -22.92
CA PRO A 330 -13.54 13.31 -22.45
C PRO A 330 -12.74 12.03 -22.20
N SER A 331 -11.60 11.86 -22.86
CA SER A 331 -10.72 10.69 -22.75
C SER A 331 -10.13 10.47 -21.36
N SER A 332 -10.24 11.45 -20.46
CA SER A 332 -9.90 11.31 -19.04
C SER A 332 -10.99 10.60 -18.22
N PHE A 333 -12.21 10.43 -18.74
CA PHE A 333 -13.31 9.87 -17.97
C PHE A 333 -13.01 8.46 -17.46
N MET A 334 -12.46 7.56 -18.29
CA MET A 334 -12.14 6.19 -17.84
C MET A 334 -11.01 6.16 -16.80
N HIS A 335 -10.11 7.13 -16.84
CA HIS A 335 -9.09 7.31 -15.83
C HIS A 335 -9.70 7.63 -14.46
N GLU A 336 -10.55 8.66 -14.41
CA GLU A 336 -11.24 9.07 -13.19
C GLU A 336 -12.22 8.00 -12.69
N PHE A 337 -12.85 7.28 -13.62
CA PHE A 337 -13.68 6.13 -13.28
C PHE A 337 -12.84 4.97 -12.74
N GLY A 338 -11.62 4.76 -13.24
CA GLY A 338 -10.65 3.82 -12.67
C GLY A 338 -10.33 4.14 -11.21
N HIS A 339 -10.07 5.40 -10.87
CA HIS A 339 -9.96 5.83 -9.48
C HIS A 339 -11.24 5.56 -8.68
N HIS A 340 -12.41 5.80 -9.27
CA HIS A 340 -13.67 5.50 -8.60
C HIS A 340 -13.82 4.01 -8.27
N LEU A 341 -13.50 3.12 -9.21
CA LEU A 341 -13.53 1.67 -9.01
C LEU A 341 -12.54 1.24 -7.91
N ASP A 342 -11.31 1.78 -7.94
CA ASP A 342 -10.26 1.54 -6.94
C ASP A 342 -10.81 1.71 -5.51
N TYR A 343 -11.50 2.82 -5.26
CA TYR A 343 -11.99 3.19 -3.93
C TYR A 343 -13.36 2.61 -3.55
N THR A 344 -14.14 2.04 -4.48
CA THR A 344 -15.55 1.70 -4.20
C THR A 344 -15.93 0.24 -4.36
N LEU A 345 -15.17 -0.55 -5.11
CA LEU A 345 -15.46 -1.97 -5.32
C LEU A 345 -15.15 -2.85 -4.11
N SER A 346 -14.42 -2.33 -3.12
CA SER A 346 -14.14 -3.04 -1.87
C SER A 346 -13.95 -2.06 -0.71
N ASP A 347 -13.74 -2.57 0.50
CA ASP A 347 -13.60 -1.74 1.70
C ASP A 347 -12.27 -0.98 1.78
N ARG A 348 -11.25 -1.45 1.07
CA ARG A 348 -9.92 -0.84 0.98
C ARG A 348 -9.56 -0.62 -0.49
N PRO A 349 -8.84 0.46 -0.86
CA PRO A 349 -8.45 0.69 -2.25
C PRO A 349 -7.81 -0.55 -2.87
N LEU A 350 -8.35 -1.00 -4.01
CA LEU A 350 -7.86 -2.15 -4.77
C LEU A 350 -6.37 -2.05 -5.09
N SER A 351 -5.89 -0.83 -5.35
CA SER A 351 -4.50 -0.48 -5.61
C SER A 351 -3.53 -0.75 -4.44
N LEU A 352 -4.06 -0.87 -3.22
CA LEU A 352 -3.30 -1.21 -2.01
C LEU A 352 -3.44 -2.68 -1.60
N GLN A 353 -4.24 -3.46 -2.32
CA GLN A 353 -4.43 -4.88 -2.02
C GLN A 353 -3.28 -5.73 -2.54
N TYR A 354 -3.06 -6.86 -1.87
CA TYR A 354 -1.94 -7.75 -2.18
C TYR A 354 -1.99 -8.30 -3.61
N ASP A 355 -3.20 -8.59 -4.12
CA ASP A 355 -3.41 -9.08 -5.49
C ASP A 355 -2.93 -8.10 -6.58
N PHE A 356 -2.88 -6.79 -6.30
CA PHE A 356 -2.41 -5.79 -7.25
C PHE A 356 -0.90 -5.50 -7.14
N ARG A 357 -0.25 -6.01 -6.08
CA ARG A 357 1.13 -5.66 -5.74
C ARG A 357 2.14 -6.07 -6.80
N SER A 358 1.94 -7.21 -7.48
CA SER A 358 2.80 -7.67 -8.57
C SER A 358 2.80 -6.68 -9.74
N ILE A 359 1.61 -6.22 -10.16
CA ILE A 359 1.45 -5.19 -11.19
C ILE A 359 2.11 -3.89 -10.75
N LEU A 360 1.86 -3.44 -9.50
CA LEU A 360 2.45 -2.21 -8.96
C LEU A 360 3.99 -2.23 -9.01
N ARG A 361 4.61 -3.36 -8.63
CA ARG A 361 6.07 -3.55 -8.67
C ARG A 361 6.60 -3.59 -10.10
N ALA A 362 5.94 -4.36 -10.97
CA ALA A 362 6.29 -4.48 -12.38
C ALA A 362 6.22 -3.13 -13.11
N TYR A 363 5.18 -2.34 -12.81
CA TYR A 363 5.02 -0.98 -13.33
C TYR A 363 6.13 -0.06 -12.82
N THR A 364 6.37 -0.04 -11.51
CA THR A 364 7.39 0.80 -10.87
C THR A 364 8.78 0.52 -11.45
N LYS A 365 9.17 -0.76 -11.58
CA LYS A 365 10.46 -1.15 -12.17
C LYS A 365 10.63 -0.63 -13.60
N ARG A 366 9.58 -0.76 -14.42
CA ARG A 366 9.61 -0.30 -15.83
C ARG A 366 9.58 1.22 -15.93
N TYR A 367 8.92 1.92 -15.01
CA TYR A 367 8.96 3.38 -14.96
C TYR A 367 10.36 3.88 -14.53
N ASP A 368 10.91 3.30 -13.46
CA ASP A 368 12.19 3.68 -12.88
C ASP A 368 13.36 3.50 -13.87
N SER A 369 13.29 2.53 -14.79
CA SER A 369 14.32 2.34 -15.83
C SER A 369 14.44 3.50 -16.82
N HIS A 370 13.49 4.44 -16.82
CA HIS A 370 13.50 5.63 -17.68
C HIS A 370 13.96 6.90 -16.94
N LEU A 371 14.18 6.85 -15.62
CA LEU A 371 14.47 8.03 -14.80
C LEU A 371 15.84 8.65 -15.06
N GLU A 372 16.86 7.81 -15.26
CA GLU A 372 18.24 8.28 -15.47
C GLU A 372 18.35 9.19 -16.71
N CYS A 373 17.46 9.00 -17.68
CA CYS A 373 17.47 9.70 -18.95
C CYS A 373 16.54 10.93 -18.98
N ASN A 374 15.73 11.19 -17.93
CA ASN A 374 14.69 12.22 -18.02
C ASN A 374 14.37 12.94 -16.68
N PRO A 375 14.85 14.19 -16.49
CA PRO A 375 14.55 15.00 -15.31
C PRO A 375 13.07 15.30 -15.09
N TYR A 376 12.24 15.34 -16.15
CA TYR A 376 10.80 15.54 -16.03
C TYR A 376 10.14 14.33 -15.36
N LEU A 377 10.48 13.11 -15.78
CA LEU A 377 9.97 11.88 -15.18
C LEU A 377 10.37 11.78 -13.70
N ASN A 378 11.60 12.18 -13.36
CA ASN A 378 12.04 12.19 -11.98
C ASN A 378 11.20 13.13 -11.08
N ARG A 379 10.86 14.34 -11.57
CA ARG A 379 9.98 15.26 -10.83
C ARG A 379 8.55 14.73 -10.68
N LYS A 380 8.05 13.97 -11.65
CA LYS A 380 6.69 13.41 -11.66
C LYS A 380 6.60 12.01 -11.08
N ARG A 381 7.72 11.40 -10.69
CA ARG A 381 7.82 10.03 -10.19
C ARG A 381 6.80 9.73 -9.09
N ASN A 382 6.73 10.56 -8.05
CA ASN A 382 5.80 10.34 -6.94
C ASN A 382 4.33 10.35 -7.39
N TYR A 383 3.98 11.26 -8.32
CA TYR A 383 2.63 11.33 -8.88
C TYR A 383 2.31 10.07 -9.69
N PHE A 384 3.13 9.75 -10.70
CA PHE A 384 2.86 8.60 -11.59
C PHE A 384 2.99 7.24 -10.92
N LEU A 385 3.78 7.14 -9.84
CA LEU A 385 3.93 5.91 -9.07
C LEU A 385 2.98 5.82 -7.86
N THR A 386 2.06 6.77 -7.70
CA THR A 386 1.01 6.64 -6.70
C THR A 386 0.15 5.41 -7.03
N PRO A 387 -0.12 4.50 -6.07
CA PRO A 387 -0.86 3.26 -6.33
C PRO A 387 -2.16 3.44 -7.11
N THR A 388 -2.98 4.43 -6.76
CA THR A 388 -4.25 4.70 -7.45
C THR A 388 -4.06 5.20 -8.89
N GLU A 389 -2.98 5.93 -9.15
CA GLU A 389 -2.61 6.42 -10.49
C GLU A 389 -2.11 5.26 -11.38
N ILE A 390 -1.37 4.30 -10.81
CA ILE A 390 -0.99 3.06 -11.49
C ILE A 390 -2.23 2.22 -11.78
N PHE A 391 -3.15 2.09 -10.81
CA PHE A 391 -4.39 1.35 -11.00
C PHE A 391 -5.24 1.95 -12.14
N ALA A 392 -5.47 3.27 -12.14
CA ALA A 392 -6.21 3.93 -13.21
C ALA A 392 -5.55 3.76 -14.58
N ARG A 393 -4.22 3.88 -14.69
CA ARG A 393 -3.51 3.68 -15.98
C ARG A 393 -3.55 2.24 -16.46
N THR A 394 -3.32 1.28 -15.57
CA THR A 394 -3.39 -0.15 -15.93
C THR A 394 -4.81 -0.57 -16.29
N PHE A 395 -5.83 0.07 -15.71
CA PHE A 395 -7.21 -0.08 -16.14
C PHE A 395 -7.44 0.47 -17.56
N GLU A 396 -6.92 1.66 -17.89
CA GLU A 396 -6.98 2.19 -19.26
C GLU A 396 -6.29 1.24 -20.26
N ILE A 397 -5.10 0.74 -19.93
CA ILE A 397 -4.34 -0.24 -20.74
C ILE A 397 -5.17 -1.50 -20.97
N TYR A 398 -5.80 -2.03 -19.91
CA TYR A 398 -6.67 -3.18 -20.00
C TYR A 398 -7.83 -2.95 -20.98
N LEU A 399 -8.52 -1.81 -20.87
CA LEU A 399 -9.64 -1.47 -21.74
C LEU A 399 -9.22 -1.37 -23.22
N VAL A 400 -8.09 -0.70 -23.50
CA VAL A 400 -7.52 -0.62 -24.86
C VAL A 400 -7.17 -2.01 -25.38
N ASN A 401 -6.54 -2.84 -24.55
CA ASN A 401 -6.12 -4.18 -24.95
C ASN A 401 -7.30 -5.13 -25.20
N LYS A 402 -8.44 -4.92 -24.53
CA LYS A 402 -9.71 -5.62 -24.82
C LYS A 402 -10.45 -5.06 -26.05
N GLY A 403 -9.88 -4.06 -26.73
CA GLY A 403 -10.42 -3.49 -27.97
C GLY A 403 -11.51 -2.44 -27.74
N LEU A 404 -11.61 -1.84 -26.56
CA LEU A 404 -12.59 -0.79 -26.31
C LEU A 404 -12.22 0.46 -27.11
N SER A 405 -13.14 0.93 -27.95
CA SER A 405 -13.00 2.21 -28.67
C SER A 405 -14.13 3.17 -28.26
N THR A 406 -13.74 4.27 -27.62
CA THR A 406 -14.63 5.28 -27.02
C THR A 406 -13.90 6.60 -26.87
N SER A 407 -14.62 7.72 -26.93
CA SER A 407 -14.06 9.05 -26.62
C SER A 407 -13.70 9.21 -25.13
N PHE A 408 -14.18 8.31 -24.27
CA PHE A 408 -13.87 8.30 -22.83
C PHE A 408 -12.52 7.67 -22.47
N LEU A 409 -11.78 7.18 -23.45
CA LEU A 409 -10.52 6.48 -23.28
C LEU A 409 -9.49 7.09 -24.23
N LYS A 410 -8.23 7.17 -23.78
CA LYS A 410 -7.12 7.59 -24.64
C LYS A 410 -6.84 6.57 -25.72
N ASP A 411 -6.35 7.05 -26.87
CA ASP A 411 -5.84 6.17 -27.90
C ASP A 411 -4.51 5.53 -27.44
N LYS A 412 -4.23 4.34 -27.99
CA LYS A 412 -3.03 3.57 -27.64
C LYS A 412 -1.74 4.37 -27.88
N ASP A 413 -1.72 5.19 -28.93
CA ASP A 413 -0.55 5.99 -29.32
C ASP A 413 -0.26 7.13 -28.31
N ASP A 414 -1.25 7.55 -27.52
CA ASP A 414 -1.09 8.56 -26.45
C ASP A 414 -0.60 7.93 -25.14
N MET A 415 -0.55 6.60 -25.02
CA MET A 415 -0.15 5.87 -23.82
C MET A 415 1.38 5.63 -23.79
N ASP A 416 2.13 6.72 -23.65
CA ASP A 416 3.59 6.69 -23.58
C ASP A 416 4.16 7.10 -22.19
N ILE A 417 5.48 6.97 -22.06
CA ILE A 417 6.19 7.24 -20.81
C ILE A 417 6.07 8.70 -20.34
N SER A 418 5.94 9.67 -21.27
CA SER A 418 5.75 11.09 -20.94
C SER A 418 4.40 11.34 -20.26
N ASN A 419 3.40 10.52 -20.58
CA ASN A 419 2.08 10.51 -19.94
C ASN A 419 1.98 9.52 -18.76
N GLY A 420 3.11 8.91 -18.39
CA GLY A 420 3.25 8.03 -17.25
C GLY A 420 3.16 6.55 -17.58
N TYR A 421 2.91 6.13 -18.83
CA TYR A 421 2.74 4.72 -19.21
C TYR A 421 4.10 4.10 -19.58
N PRO A 422 4.69 3.21 -18.76
CA PRO A 422 5.98 2.60 -19.08
C PRO A 422 5.87 1.60 -20.25
N GLY A 423 7.01 1.05 -20.71
CA GLY A 423 7.00 0.03 -21.77
C GLY A 423 6.14 -1.19 -21.42
N MET A 424 5.36 -1.68 -22.39
CA MET A 424 4.37 -2.75 -22.23
C MET A 424 4.78 -3.99 -23.02
N ASP A 425 5.40 -4.96 -22.36
CA ASP A 425 5.64 -6.29 -22.94
C ASP A 425 4.43 -7.21 -22.75
N GLU A 426 4.43 -8.34 -23.46
CA GLU A 426 3.30 -9.30 -23.45
C GLU A 426 3.05 -9.87 -22.05
N GLU A 427 4.11 -10.10 -21.28
CA GLU A 427 4.02 -10.62 -19.90
C GLU A 427 3.31 -9.62 -18.97
N PHE A 428 3.67 -8.34 -19.06
CA PHE A 428 3.05 -7.30 -18.26
C PHE A 428 1.60 -7.05 -18.66
N ILE A 429 1.30 -7.06 -19.96
CA ILE A 429 -0.09 -6.97 -20.44
C ILE A 429 -0.91 -8.18 -19.95
N SER A 430 -0.34 -9.38 -19.99
CA SER A 430 -1.01 -10.61 -19.52
C SER A 430 -1.33 -10.54 -18.02
N SER A 431 -0.41 -10.04 -17.20
CA SER A 431 -0.64 -9.86 -15.77
C SER A 431 -1.71 -8.80 -15.47
N ILE A 432 -1.73 -7.69 -16.21
CA ILE A 432 -2.81 -6.69 -16.14
C ILE A 432 -4.16 -7.31 -16.51
N ASN A 433 -4.24 -8.03 -17.63
CA ASN A 433 -5.48 -8.68 -18.07
C ASN A 433 -6.00 -9.68 -17.03
N SER A 434 -5.10 -10.54 -16.54
CA SER A 434 -5.43 -11.56 -15.54
C SER A 434 -6.00 -10.95 -14.26
N TYR A 435 -5.48 -9.79 -13.84
CA TYR A 435 -6.01 -9.08 -12.67
C TYR A 435 -7.43 -8.54 -12.92
N PHE A 436 -7.65 -7.84 -14.05
CA PHE A 436 -8.91 -7.15 -14.33
C PHE A 436 -10.03 -8.07 -14.83
N ASP A 437 -9.70 -9.21 -15.46
CA ASP A 437 -10.69 -10.19 -15.92
C ASP A 437 -11.52 -10.77 -14.75
N ARG A 438 -11.00 -10.73 -13.52
CA ARG A 438 -11.71 -11.16 -12.31
C ARG A 438 -12.93 -10.29 -11.96
N PHE A 439 -13.01 -9.07 -12.49
CA PHE A 439 -14.18 -8.19 -12.31
C PHE A 439 -15.32 -8.50 -13.29
N ASN A 440 -15.13 -9.41 -14.26
CA ASN A 440 -16.15 -9.88 -15.21
C ASN A 440 -16.86 -8.75 -15.98
N PHE A 441 -16.10 -7.76 -16.47
CA PHE A 441 -16.67 -6.68 -17.29
C PHE A 441 -17.31 -7.22 -18.59
N ASN A 442 -18.45 -6.66 -18.97
CA ASN A 442 -19.30 -7.18 -20.04
C ASN A 442 -18.91 -6.66 -21.45
N PHE A 443 -17.74 -7.07 -21.93
CA PHE A 443 -17.29 -6.72 -23.28
C PHE A 443 -18.14 -7.34 -24.39
N PHE A 444 -18.84 -8.45 -24.12
CA PHE A 444 -19.69 -9.12 -25.11
C PHE A 444 -20.92 -8.29 -25.49
N GLU A 445 -21.58 -7.63 -24.53
CA GLU A 445 -22.72 -6.76 -24.81
C GLU A 445 -22.34 -5.54 -25.65
N LEU A 446 -21.15 -4.97 -25.44
CA LEU A 446 -20.66 -3.83 -26.23
C LEU A 446 -20.44 -4.18 -27.71
N ASN A 447 -19.98 -5.39 -28.00
CA ASN A 447 -19.68 -5.83 -29.37
C ASN A 447 -20.94 -6.18 -30.19
N LYS A 448 -22.11 -6.32 -29.54
CA LYS A 448 -23.38 -6.60 -30.24
C LYS A 448 -23.99 -5.38 -30.95
N GLU A 449 -23.54 -4.16 -30.67
CA GLU A 449 -24.11 -2.91 -31.22
C GLU A 449 -23.21 -2.25 -32.27
N GLU A 450 -22.66 -3.03 -33.20
CA GLU A 450 -21.60 -2.59 -34.13
C GLU A 450 -22.08 -1.77 -35.35
N ALA A 451 -23.27 -1.17 -35.29
CA ALA A 451 -23.77 -0.23 -36.32
C ALA A 451 -23.70 1.25 -35.88
N ILE A 452 -23.71 1.54 -34.57
CA ILE A 452 -23.68 2.92 -34.01
C ILE A 452 -22.24 3.44 -33.86
N LYS A 453 -21.25 2.53 -33.92
CA LYS A 453 -19.84 2.73 -33.57
C LYS A 453 -19.08 3.67 -34.53
N ASN A 454 -19.44 3.68 -35.81
CA ASN A 454 -18.74 4.48 -36.82
C ASN A 454 -19.26 5.92 -36.92
N GLU A 455 -20.58 6.11 -36.82
CA GLU A 455 -21.22 7.42 -36.97
C GLU A 455 -20.89 8.37 -35.80
N ILE A 456 -20.81 7.84 -34.56
CA ILE A 456 -20.41 8.62 -33.38
C ILE A 456 -18.92 8.97 -33.43
N LYS A 457 -18.06 8.04 -33.86
CA LYS A 457 -16.60 8.24 -33.92
C LYS A 457 -16.22 9.31 -34.95
N GLU A 458 -16.82 9.29 -36.14
CA GLU A 458 -16.63 10.33 -37.15
C GLU A 458 -17.10 11.69 -36.64
N THR A 459 -18.28 11.76 -36.03
CA THR A 459 -18.83 13.02 -35.49
C THR A 459 -17.96 13.60 -34.37
N MET A 460 -17.45 12.77 -33.46
CA MET A 460 -16.61 13.23 -32.35
C MET A 460 -15.20 13.63 -32.80
N ASN A 461 -14.60 12.92 -33.76
CA ASN A 461 -13.30 13.32 -34.31
C ASN A 461 -13.38 14.68 -35.00
N ILE A 462 -14.46 14.95 -35.76
CA ILE A 462 -14.72 16.26 -36.37
C ILE A 462 -14.84 17.34 -35.28
N ILE A 463 -15.56 17.06 -34.20
CA ILE A 463 -15.73 18.01 -33.10
C ILE A 463 -14.41 18.29 -32.36
N ILE A 464 -13.57 17.27 -32.14
CA ILE A 464 -12.26 17.44 -31.48
C ILE A 464 -11.31 18.24 -32.37
N GLU A 465 -11.29 17.98 -33.68
CA GLU A 465 -10.54 18.75 -34.68
C GLU A 465 -10.97 20.23 -34.71
N GLU A 466 -12.29 20.50 -34.71
CA GLU A 466 -12.82 21.88 -34.65
C GLU A 466 -12.42 22.59 -33.36
N ILE A 467 -12.39 21.89 -32.22
CA ILE A 467 -11.95 22.46 -30.94
C ILE A 467 -10.45 22.80 -30.99
N LYS A 468 -9.60 21.89 -31.49
CA LYS A 468 -8.16 22.15 -31.66
C LYS A 468 -7.91 23.33 -32.61
N TYR A 469 -8.67 23.42 -33.70
CA TYR A 469 -8.55 24.48 -34.71
C TYR A 469 -9.07 25.85 -34.23
N SER A 470 -10.11 25.87 -33.39
CA SER A 470 -10.61 27.11 -32.78
C SER A 470 -9.68 27.65 -31.69
N ALA A 471 -9.01 26.77 -30.95
CA ALA A 471 -8.00 27.14 -29.96
C ALA A 471 -6.75 27.75 -30.61
N THR A 472 -6.31 27.25 -31.77
CA THR A 472 -5.18 27.83 -32.51
C THR A 472 -5.49 29.18 -33.16
N LYS A 473 -6.72 29.42 -33.63
CA LYS A 473 -7.14 30.74 -34.14
C LYS A 473 -7.18 31.84 -33.06
N GLN A 474 -7.40 31.49 -31.79
CA GLN A 474 -7.29 32.47 -30.69
C GLN A 474 -5.85 32.87 -30.37
N VAL A 475 -4.86 32.09 -30.80
CA VAL A 475 -3.43 32.40 -30.61
C VAL A 475 -2.84 33.18 -31.79
N SER A 476 -3.53 33.22 -32.95
CA SER A 476 -3.05 33.92 -34.16
C SER A 476 -3.62 35.34 -34.36
N PHE A 477 -4.20 35.94 -33.33
CA PHE A 477 -4.58 37.36 -33.30
C PHE A 477 -4.06 38.00 -32.02
N PHE A 478 -2.73 38.03 -31.84
CA PHE A 478 -2.00 39.07 -31.11
C PHE A 478 -0.55 39.11 -31.60
#